data_AF-A0A366I8X6-F1
#
_entry.id   AF-A0A366I8X6-F1
#
_cell.length_a   1.000
_cell.length_b   1.000
_cell.length_c   1.000
_cell.angle_alpha   90.00
_cell.angle_beta   90.00
_cell.angle_gamma   90.00
#
_symmetry.space_group_name_H-M   'P 1'
#
loop_
_entity.id
_entity.type
_entity.pdbx_description
1 polymer ?
#
loop_
_entity_poly.entity_id
_entity_poly.type
_entity_poly.pdbx_seq_one_letter_code
_entity_poly.pdbx_strand_id
1 'polypeptide(L)'
;MLKALTTPHGGIRPYSHKSLTRERAIRTLPTPEKLVLPLRQHTGAPAIPVVTIGDTVTKGQCLAQPFGRMSAPIHSPTDAIVTEIVTGDAGYIQLRTQPATSTVSRLSTTEDSSVERMLSLIAQAGIVGMGGAMFPAADKIRLAMRHDINYLIINGGECEPYITADERMMQEQAEFLIGGIRYLQQLTNARQVYIGIEDNKREALLRLDRLCEDEPDIEVVALPSLYPMGSAKQLIEAVTGQQIPQNKRSPEMGVLVQNVGTCIAIFQAIRFRQPLTHRVITVSGRAVEEPGNLLVPIGTPINTIIAACGGLKSTPARMILGGPMMGRATTDLNAPITKGTSGLLLLTEDEIPQPHSSACLRCGRCVDACPMGLPPLAMLAELKIDQLNNARDLGLNSCLLCGSCSWVCPAVLPLTQFFDWGQQQLRLEQRRDNKMQRAGANSLRRQERLAREAVEKAAAKAAKPSRRRNVAPDAPMEGSAC
;
A
#
# COMPACT_ATOMS: atom_id res chain seq x y z
N MET A 1 -21.49 20.25 -7.64
CA MET A 1 -20.14 20.35 -7.02
C MET A 1 -20.13 21.11 -5.70
N LEU A 2 -19.54 20.52 -4.66
CA LEU A 2 -19.31 21.14 -3.35
C LEU A 2 -17.91 21.75 -3.25
N LYS A 3 -17.73 22.65 -2.28
CA LYS A 3 -16.41 23.13 -1.84
C LYS A 3 -16.01 22.41 -0.55
N ALA A 4 -14.70 22.28 -0.32
CA ALA A 4 -14.18 21.82 0.97
C ALA A 4 -14.77 22.65 2.12
N LEU A 5 -15.14 21.98 3.21
CA LEU A 5 -15.70 22.61 4.41
C LEU A 5 -14.68 23.48 5.13
N THR A 6 -13.41 23.06 5.09
CA THR A 6 -12.31 23.80 5.70
C THR A 6 -11.02 23.62 4.88
N THR A 7 -10.07 24.52 5.11
CA THR A 7 -8.69 24.33 4.68
C THR A 7 -7.91 23.77 5.88
N PRO A 8 -7.39 22.54 5.80
CA PRO A 8 -6.59 21.94 6.87
C PRO A 8 -5.39 22.80 7.26
N HIS A 9 -4.96 22.68 8.52
CA HIS A 9 -3.78 23.39 9.03
C HIS A 9 -2.50 22.99 8.28
N GLY A 10 -1.59 23.96 8.13
CA GLY A 10 -0.25 23.78 7.58
C GLY A 10 -0.24 23.43 6.09
N GLY A 11 0.81 22.72 5.67
CA GLY A 11 1.04 22.39 4.26
C GLY A 11 1.78 23.49 3.49
N ILE A 12 2.05 23.20 2.22
CA ILE A 12 2.87 24.02 1.32
C ILE A 12 2.30 24.01 -0.10
N ARG A 13 2.74 24.95 -0.93
CA ARG A 13 2.37 25.03 -2.35
C ARG A 13 3.61 24.93 -3.23
N PRO A 14 4.18 23.72 -3.39
CA PRO A 14 5.30 23.51 -4.30
C PRO A 14 4.86 23.82 -5.73
N TYR A 15 5.80 24.24 -6.58
CA TYR A 15 5.50 24.39 -8.00
C TYR A 15 5.11 23.01 -8.58
N SER A 16 4.00 22.98 -9.32
CA SER A 16 3.33 21.70 -9.60
C SER A 16 4.06 20.86 -10.64
N HIS A 17 4.73 21.48 -11.62
CA HIS A 17 5.35 20.82 -12.80
C HIS A 17 4.41 19.88 -13.59
N LYS A 18 3.09 19.88 -13.32
CA LYS A 18 2.13 18.95 -13.95
C LYS A 18 1.87 19.27 -15.43
N SER A 19 2.23 20.46 -15.91
CA SER A 19 2.07 20.85 -17.32
C SER A 19 2.85 19.96 -18.30
N LEU A 20 3.89 19.25 -17.84
CA LEU A 20 4.66 18.32 -18.66
C LEU A 20 3.81 17.12 -19.14
N THR A 21 2.82 16.70 -18.36
CA THR A 21 2.10 15.43 -18.57
C THR A 21 0.58 15.54 -18.47
N ARG A 22 0.03 16.62 -17.92
CA ARG A 22 -1.41 16.81 -17.67
C ARG A 22 -2.29 16.61 -18.91
N GLU A 23 -1.87 17.15 -20.04
CA GLU A 23 -2.64 17.09 -21.29
C GLU A 23 -2.37 15.81 -22.10
N ARG A 24 -1.44 14.96 -21.63
CA ARG A 24 -1.06 13.73 -22.31
C ARG A 24 -1.91 12.57 -21.81
N ALA A 25 -2.71 12.01 -22.73
CA ALA A 25 -3.56 10.86 -22.47
C ALA A 25 -2.78 9.64 -21.99
N ILE A 26 -3.47 8.70 -21.33
CA ILE A 26 -2.88 7.44 -20.92
C ILE A 26 -2.60 6.61 -22.17
N ARG A 27 -1.33 6.27 -22.38
CA ARG A 27 -0.89 5.36 -23.44
C ARG A 27 -0.53 4.00 -22.86
N THR A 28 -0.88 2.93 -23.57
CA THR A 28 -0.50 1.56 -23.15
C THR A 28 0.95 1.31 -23.50
N LEU A 29 1.74 0.84 -22.53
CA LEU A 29 3.10 0.38 -22.80
C LEU A 29 3.03 -0.94 -23.57
N PRO A 30 3.79 -1.11 -24.67
CA PRO A 30 3.98 -2.41 -25.29
C PRO A 30 4.50 -3.43 -24.27
N THR A 31 4.10 -4.69 -24.41
CA THR A 31 4.54 -5.76 -23.50
C THR A 31 6.07 -5.87 -23.53
N PRO A 32 6.76 -5.67 -22.41
CA PRO A 32 8.23 -5.72 -22.35
C PRO A 32 8.70 -7.17 -22.44
N GLU A 33 9.90 -7.43 -22.98
CA GLU A 33 10.44 -8.80 -23.11
C GLU A 33 10.65 -9.50 -21.77
N LYS A 34 10.99 -8.73 -20.74
CA LYS A 34 11.36 -9.21 -19.40
C LYS A 34 10.58 -8.45 -18.34
N LEU A 35 10.06 -9.18 -17.37
CA LEU A 35 9.40 -8.65 -16.18
C LEU A 35 10.07 -9.22 -14.92
N VAL A 36 10.24 -8.38 -13.90
CA VAL A 36 10.72 -8.78 -12.58
C VAL A 36 9.68 -8.36 -11.56
N LEU A 37 9.03 -9.33 -10.92
CA LEU A 37 7.93 -9.11 -9.98
C LEU A 37 8.42 -9.30 -8.55
N PRO A 38 8.70 -8.24 -7.77
CA PRO A 38 9.07 -8.38 -6.37
C PRO A 38 7.96 -9.09 -5.59
N LEU A 39 8.33 -10.01 -4.70
CA LEU A 39 7.38 -10.73 -3.84
C LEU A 39 6.77 -9.84 -2.76
N ARG A 40 7.41 -8.71 -2.45
CA ARG A 40 6.91 -7.73 -1.49
C ARG A 40 6.43 -6.47 -2.20
N GLN A 41 5.12 -6.39 -2.45
CA GLN A 41 4.45 -5.22 -3.03
C GLN A 41 3.30 -4.69 -2.14
N HIS A 42 3.42 -4.93 -0.84
CA HIS A 42 2.44 -4.60 0.20
C HIS A 42 3.13 -4.50 1.57
N THR A 43 2.42 -3.98 2.56
CA THR A 43 2.93 -3.77 3.93
C THR A 43 3.28 -5.05 4.70
N GLY A 44 2.71 -6.20 4.34
CA GLY A 44 2.91 -7.47 5.03
C GLY A 44 4.22 -8.19 4.69
N ALA A 45 4.23 -9.50 4.96
CA ALA A 45 5.32 -10.40 4.60
C ALA A 45 5.26 -10.72 3.08
N PRO A 46 6.42 -10.94 2.41
CA PRO A 46 6.47 -11.30 1.00
C PRO A 46 5.51 -12.44 0.63
N ALA A 47 4.89 -12.36 -0.54
CA ALA A 47 4.06 -13.42 -1.10
C ALA A 47 4.90 -14.67 -1.39
N ILE A 48 4.28 -15.85 -1.33
CA ILE A 48 4.93 -17.14 -1.56
C ILE A 48 4.66 -17.58 -3.00
N PRO A 49 5.69 -17.82 -3.82
CA PRO A 49 5.53 -18.36 -5.18
C PRO A 49 4.74 -19.67 -5.18
N VAL A 50 3.83 -19.82 -6.16
CA VAL A 50 3.07 -21.07 -6.42
C VAL A 50 3.36 -21.65 -7.80
N VAL A 51 4.37 -21.11 -8.47
CA VAL A 51 4.91 -21.56 -9.75
C VAL A 51 6.36 -22.00 -9.57
N THR A 52 6.88 -22.72 -10.55
CA THR A 52 8.26 -23.21 -10.61
C THR A 52 9.00 -22.65 -11.82
N ILE A 53 10.33 -22.68 -11.78
CA ILE A 53 11.16 -22.25 -12.91
C ILE A 53 10.90 -23.20 -14.10
N GLY A 54 10.62 -22.63 -15.28
CA GLY A 54 10.26 -23.36 -16.49
C GLY A 54 8.76 -23.37 -16.79
N ASP A 55 7.90 -23.02 -15.83
CA ASP A 55 6.45 -22.98 -16.04
C ASP A 55 6.06 -21.94 -17.10
N THR A 56 5.16 -22.33 -18.00
CA THR A 56 4.44 -21.38 -18.87
C THR A 56 3.21 -20.88 -18.15
N VAL A 57 3.06 -19.57 -18.07
CA VAL A 57 1.99 -18.90 -17.34
C VAL A 57 1.17 -18.02 -18.28
N THR A 58 -0.12 -17.93 -18.01
CA THR A 58 -1.07 -17.11 -18.80
C THR A 58 -1.31 -15.75 -18.14
N LYS A 59 -1.74 -14.77 -18.92
CA LYS A 59 -2.16 -13.45 -18.44
C LYS A 59 -3.24 -13.60 -17.36
N GLY A 60 -2.99 -12.98 -16.22
CA GLY A 60 -3.87 -13.02 -15.05
C GLY A 60 -3.66 -14.21 -14.12
N GLN A 61 -2.82 -15.19 -14.49
CA GLN A 61 -2.55 -16.33 -13.62
C GLN A 61 -1.84 -15.89 -12.34
N CYS A 62 -2.27 -16.44 -11.19
CA CYS A 62 -1.61 -16.21 -9.91
C CYS A 62 -0.23 -16.89 -9.88
N LEU A 63 0.79 -16.10 -9.58
CA LEU A 63 2.20 -16.52 -9.51
C LEU A 63 2.69 -16.67 -8.07
N ALA A 64 2.12 -15.89 -7.15
CA ALA A 64 2.43 -15.98 -5.73
C ALA A 64 1.19 -15.69 -4.88
N GLN A 65 1.01 -16.46 -3.82
CA GLN A 65 -0.09 -16.35 -2.87
C GLN A 65 0.29 -15.50 -1.65
N PRO A 66 -0.68 -14.81 -1.02
CA PRO A 66 -0.41 -14.00 0.17
C PRO A 66 0.04 -14.88 1.35
N PHE A 67 0.97 -14.37 2.16
CA PHE A 67 1.41 -15.03 3.38
C PHE A 67 1.13 -14.18 4.62
N GLY A 68 0.32 -14.73 5.53
CA GLY A 68 -0.08 -14.06 6.76
C GLY A 68 -1.00 -12.85 6.51
N ARG A 69 -1.12 -11.98 7.52
CA ARG A 69 -1.91 -10.75 7.42
C ARG A 69 -1.18 -9.74 6.53
N MET A 70 -1.92 -8.86 5.87
CA MET A 70 -1.36 -7.69 5.18
C MET A 70 -0.54 -8.03 3.91
N SER A 71 -0.69 -9.24 3.38
CA SER A 71 -0.04 -9.72 2.16
C SER A 71 -1.08 -9.84 1.03
N ALA A 72 -0.65 -9.75 -0.24
CA ALA A 72 -1.55 -9.76 -1.39
C ALA A 72 -0.95 -10.57 -2.56
N PRO A 73 -1.75 -11.37 -3.28
CA PRO A 73 -1.25 -12.21 -4.38
C PRO A 73 -0.66 -11.41 -5.54
N ILE A 74 0.22 -12.05 -6.30
CA ILE A 74 0.91 -11.50 -7.48
C ILE A 74 0.50 -12.30 -8.70
N HIS A 75 0.24 -11.63 -9.81
CA HIS A 75 -0.28 -12.23 -11.04
C HIS A 75 0.61 -11.92 -12.22
N SER A 76 0.57 -12.80 -13.23
CA SER A 76 1.28 -12.57 -14.49
C SER A 76 0.60 -11.47 -15.30
N PRO A 77 1.31 -10.40 -15.70
CA PRO A 77 0.71 -9.35 -16.54
C PRO A 77 0.43 -9.76 -17.97
N THR A 78 1.11 -10.80 -18.45
CA THR A 78 1.06 -11.31 -19.82
C THR A 78 1.34 -12.81 -19.84
N ASP A 79 1.20 -13.44 -20.99
CA ASP A 79 1.67 -14.80 -21.20
C ASP A 79 3.21 -14.81 -21.16
N ALA A 80 3.80 -15.76 -20.45
CA ALA A 80 5.24 -15.77 -20.19
C ALA A 80 5.76 -17.14 -19.75
N ILE A 81 7.08 -17.29 -19.72
CA ILE A 81 7.78 -18.39 -19.03
C ILE A 81 8.44 -17.85 -17.77
N VAL A 82 8.32 -18.58 -16.66
CA VAL A 82 9.05 -18.31 -15.42
C VAL A 82 10.52 -18.69 -15.60
N THR A 83 11.41 -17.70 -15.52
CA THR A 83 12.84 -17.90 -15.76
C THR A 83 13.66 -17.96 -14.47
N GLU A 84 13.18 -17.35 -13.40
CA GLU A 84 13.89 -17.28 -12.13
C GLU A 84 12.91 -17.04 -10.97
N ILE A 85 13.22 -17.62 -9.81
CA ILE A 85 12.50 -17.38 -8.57
C ILE A 85 13.53 -17.21 -7.46
N VAL A 86 13.51 -16.04 -6.81
CA VAL A 86 14.28 -15.75 -5.61
C VAL A 86 13.30 -15.54 -4.46
N THR A 87 13.52 -16.24 -3.34
CA THR A 87 12.66 -16.12 -2.15
C THR A 87 13.29 -15.22 -1.08
N GLY A 88 12.53 -14.87 -0.05
CA GLY A 88 12.99 -14.00 1.04
C GLY A 88 12.49 -12.56 0.93
N ASP A 89 12.99 -11.68 1.81
CA ASP A 89 12.50 -10.30 1.92
C ASP A 89 12.72 -9.45 0.66
N ALA A 90 13.77 -9.74 -0.10
CA ALA A 90 14.09 -9.13 -1.40
C ALA A 90 13.78 -10.07 -2.59
N GLY A 91 12.97 -11.10 -2.36
CA GLY A 91 12.64 -12.09 -3.38
C GLY A 91 11.81 -11.53 -4.54
N TYR A 92 11.90 -12.18 -5.70
CA TYR A 92 11.19 -11.83 -6.92
C TYR A 92 10.90 -13.06 -7.79
N ILE A 93 9.97 -12.90 -8.74
CA ILE A 93 9.73 -13.84 -9.84
C ILE A 93 10.10 -13.12 -11.14
N GLN A 94 10.97 -13.73 -11.95
CA GLN A 94 11.36 -13.20 -13.25
C GLN A 94 10.64 -13.94 -14.38
N LEU A 95 10.03 -13.18 -15.28
CA LEU A 95 9.30 -13.70 -16.43
C LEU A 95 9.97 -13.26 -17.74
N ARG A 96 9.98 -14.16 -18.72
CA ARG A 96 10.25 -13.84 -20.13
C ARG A 96 8.95 -13.94 -20.90
N THR A 97 8.53 -12.85 -21.52
CA THR A 97 7.21 -12.76 -22.14
C THR A 97 7.11 -13.59 -23.40
N GLN A 98 5.92 -14.10 -23.66
CA GLN A 98 5.56 -14.84 -24.85
C GLN A 98 4.51 -14.09 -25.66
N PRO A 99 4.34 -14.42 -26.96
CA PRO A 99 3.22 -13.94 -27.74
C PRO A 99 1.89 -14.25 -27.03
N ALA A 100 0.99 -13.27 -27.02
CA ALA A 100 -0.29 -13.42 -26.36
C ALA A 100 -1.13 -14.53 -27.04
N THR A 101 -1.68 -15.40 -26.21
CA THR A 101 -2.68 -16.39 -26.58
C THR A 101 -4.09 -15.84 -26.36
N SER A 102 -5.12 -16.53 -26.87
CA SER A 102 -6.53 -16.15 -26.63
C SER A 102 -7.01 -16.42 -25.20
N THR A 103 -6.20 -17.12 -24.38
CA THR A 103 -6.59 -17.59 -23.06
C THR A 103 -6.17 -16.61 -21.98
N VAL A 104 -7.13 -16.03 -21.27
CA VAL A 104 -6.88 -15.15 -20.12
C VAL A 104 -7.41 -15.82 -18.87
N SER A 105 -6.55 -15.95 -17.86
CA SER A 105 -6.95 -16.44 -16.54
C SER A 105 -7.79 -15.38 -15.84
N ARG A 106 -9.01 -15.77 -15.45
CA ARG A 106 -9.95 -14.91 -14.73
C ARG A 106 -10.13 -15.40 -13.31
N LEU A 107 -10.35 -14.45 -12.41
CA LEU A 107 -10.63 -14.73 -11.00
C LEU A 107 -11.91 -15.55 -10.84
N SER A 108 -11.84 -16.59 -10.02
CA SER A 108 -12.98 -17.44 -9.68
C SER A 108 -13.20 -17.47 -8.16
N THR A 109 -14.42 -17.77 -7.75
CA THR A 109 -14.79 -17.77 -6.34
C THR A 109 -16.01 -18.66 -6.16
N THR A 110 -16.00 -19.43 -5.08
CA THR A 110 -17.06 -20.35 -4.68
C THR A 110 -17.94 -19.76 -3.57
N GLU A 111 -17.76 -18.48 -3.24
CA GLU A 111 -18.53 -17.83 -2.19
C GLU A 111 -19.98 -17.58 -2.64
N ASP A 112 -20.93 -18.01 -1.81
CA ASP A 112 -22.35 -17.88 -2.07
C ASP A 112 -22.89 -16.47 -1.74
N SER A 113 -22.39 -15.86 -0.66
CA SER A 113 -22.76 -14.50 -0.27
C SER A 113 -22.21 -13.48 -1.26
N SER A 114 -23.06 -12.55 -1.72
CA SER A 114 -22.65 -11.48 -2.66
C SER A 114 -21.52 -10.61 -2.10
N VAL A 115 -21.53 -10.33 -0.80
CA VAL A 115 -20.51 -9.52 -0.10
C VAL A 115 -19.18 -10.27 -0.01
N GLU A 116 -19.19 -11.51 0.48
CA GLU A 116 -17.97 -12.31 0.57
C GLU A 116 -17.40 -12.64 -0.81
N ARG A 117 -18.27 -12.84 -1.80
CA ARG A 117 -17.87 -12.99 -3.19
C ARG A 117 -17.10 -11.78 -3.69
N MET A 118 -17.61 -10.56 -3.43
CA MET A 118 -16.90 -9.32 -3.81
C MET A 118 -15.57 -9.18 -3.06
N LEU A 119 -15.55 -9.39 -1.75
CA LEU A 119 -14.32 -9.30 -0.94
C LEU A 119 -13.27 -10.34 -1.36
N SER A 120 -13.71 -11.55 -1.67
CA SER A 120 -12.85 -12.64 -2.16
C SER A 120 -12.21 -12.25 -3.50
N LEU A 121 -12.97 -11.67 -4.43
CA LEU A 121 -12.41 -11.18 -5.70
C LEU A 121 -11.41 -10.05 -5.51
N ILE A 122 -11.70 -9.08 -4.63
CA ILE A 122 -10.77 -7.98 -4.34
C ILE A 122 -9.47 -8.54 -3.74
N ALA A 123 -9.58 -9.51 -2.83
CA ALA A 123 -8.43 -10.14 -2.19
C ALA A 123 -7.60 -10.94 -3.20
N GLN A 124 -8.25 -11.81 -3.99
CA GLN A 124 -7.62 -12.62 -5.01
C GLN A 124 -7.02 -11.77 -6.14
N ALA A 125 -7.60 -10.62 -6.47
CA ALA A 125 -7.05 -9.72 -7.49
C ALA A 125 -5.69 -9.12 -7.10
N GLY A 126 -5.28 -9.24 -5.83
CA GLY A 126 -4.01 -8.70 -5.34
C GLY A 126 -3.99 -7.17 -5.25
N ILE A 127 -5.15 -6.54 -5.09
CA ILE A 127 -5.28 -5.08 -5.04
C ILE A 127 -4.72 -4.55 -3.71
N VAL A 128 -3.89 -3.51 -3.80
CA VAL A 128 -3.37 -2.77 -2.65
C VAL A 128 -3.80 -1.30 -2.73
N GLY A 129 -3.67 -0.56 -1.63
CA GLY A 129 -3.87 0.88 -1.60
C GLY A 129 -2.80 1.59 -2.44
N MET A 130 -3.17 2.07 -3.62
CA MET A 130 -2.25 2.65 -4.61
C MET A 130 -1.93 4.12 -4.36
N GLY A 131 -2.47 4.71 -3.29
CA GLY A 131 -2.09 6.04 -2.79
C GLY A 131 -0.82 6.05 -1.91
N GLY A 132 0.02 5.02 -1.97
CA GLY A 132 1.35 4.98 -1.33
C GLY A 132 1.51 3.94 -0.23
N ALA A 133 0.55 3.80 0.69
CA ALA A 133 0.71 2.91 1.84
C ALA A 133 0.71 1.40 1.49
N MET A 134 0.21 0.99 0.32
CA MET A 134 0.21 -0.41 -0.15
C MET A 134 -0.43 -1.43 0.82
N PHE A 135 -1.46 -1.00 1.55
CA PHE A 135 -2.29 -1.87 2.39
C PHE A 135 -3.22 -2.70 1.49
N PRO A 136 -3.32 -4.05 1.59
CA PRO A 136 -4.25 -4.84 0.77
C PRO A 136 -5.70 -4.33 0.89
N ALA A 137 -6.33 -4.05 -0.25
CA ALA A 137 -7.61 -3.35 -0.26
C ALA A 137 -8.71 -4.14 0.45
N ALA A 138 -8.78 -5.46 0.25
CA ALA A 138 -9.77 -6.32 0.91
C ALA A 138 -9.62 -6.30 2.45
N ASP A 139 -8.39 -6.36 2.96
CA ASP A 139 -8.12 -6.27 4.41
C ASP A 139 -8.59 -4.91 4.95
N LYS A 140 -8.37 -3.83 4.19
CA LYS A 140 -8.75 -2.48 4.61
C LYS A 140 -10.27 -2.35 4.71
N ILE A 141 -10.97 -2.87 3.71
CA ILE A 141 -12.43 -2.86 3.63
C ILE A 141 -13.00 -3.72 4.76
N ARG A 142 -12.51 -4.94 4.98
CA ARG A 142 -12.94 -5.81 6.09
C ARG A 142 -12.75 -5.17 7.45
N LEU A 143 -11.63 -4.47 7.66
CA LEU A 143 -11.41 -3.74 8.90
C LEU A 143 -12.39 -2.58 9.06
N ALA A 144 -12.72 -1.88 7.97
CA ALA A 144 -13.70 -0.79 8.00
C ALA A 144 -15.12 -1.30 8.29
N MET A 145 -15.53 -2.41 7.70
CA MET A 145 -16.84 -3.05 7.91
C MET A 145 -17.11 -3.50 9.36
N ARG A 146 -16.12 -3.44 10.25
CA ARG A 146 -16.31 -3.66 11.70
C ARG A 146 -16.94 -2.46 12.40
N HIS A 147 -17.06 -1.34 11.69
CA HIS A 147 -17.59 -0.08 12.17
C HIS A 147 -18.74 0.35 11.25
N ASP A 148 -19.63 1.22 11.76
CA ASP A 148 -20.65 1.87 10.94
C ASP A 148 -19.98 2.97 10.10
N ILE A 149 -19.91 2.76 8.79
CA ILE A 149 -19.26 3.70 7.88
C ILE A 149 -20.31 4.71 7.42
N ASN A 150 -20.19 5.96 7.86
CA ASN A 150 -21.04 7.05 7.40
C ASN A 150 -20.54 7.63 6.08
N TYR A 151 -19.21 7.78 5.95
CA TYR A 151 -18.57 8.46 4.85
C TYR A 151 -17.55 7.58 4.13
N LEU A 152 -17.76 7.37 2.83
CA LEU A 152 -16.73 6.86 1.92
C LEU A 152 -16.10 8.05 1.19
N ILE A 153 -14.80 8.26 1.35
CA ILE A 153 -14.09 9.36 0.69
C ILE A 153 -13.13 8.80 -0.36
N ILE A 154 -13.29 9.25 -1.60
CA ILE A 154 -12.41 8.92 -2.71
C ILE A 154 -11.35 10.01 -2.83
N ASN A 155 -10.10 9.62 -2.68
CA ASN A 155 -8.95 10.49 -2.72
C ASN A 155 -8.45 10.66 -4.15
N GLY A 156 -8.92 11.74 -4.79
CA GLY A 156 -8.42 12.28 -6.06
C GLY A 156 -7.49 13.49 -5.86
N GLY A 157 -6.91 13.64 -4.67
CA GLY A 157 -6.07 14.79 -4.32
C GLY A 157 -4.82 14.89 -5.20
N GLU A 158 -4.08 13.79 -5.43
CA GLU A 158 -2.81 13.73 -6.20
C GLU A 158 -1.98 15.03 -6.11
N CYS A 159 -1.56 15.36 -4.89
CA CYS A 159 -0.88 16.62 -4.58
C CYS A 159 0.63 16.60 -4.82
N GLU A 160 1.23 15.44 -5.14
CA GLU A 160 2.64 15.33 -5.51
C GLU A 160 2.91 16.14 -6.79
N PRO A 161 3.96 17.00 -6.81
CA PRO A 161 4.42 17.62 -8.04
C PRO A 161 4.78 16.58 -9.11
N TYR A 162 4.70 16.97 -10.38
CA TYR A 162 4.92 16.17 -11.59
C TYR A 162 3.90 15.05 -11.85
N ILE A 163 3.29 14.46 -10.83
CA ILE A 163 2.44 13.27 -10.98
C ILE A 163 1.04 13.67 -11.48
N THR A 164 0.53 12.99 -12.50
CA THR A 164 -0.79 13.26 -13.12
C THR A 164 -1.60 11.98 -13.38
N ALA A 165 -1.17 10.84 -12.85
CA ALA A 165 -1.73 9.53 -13.18
C ALA A 165 -3.19 9.40 -12.72
N ASP A 166 -3.48 9.78 -11.48
CA ASP A 166 -4.82 9.78 -10.92
C ASP A 166 -5.69 10.87 -11.58
N GLU A 167 -5.12 12.05 -11.89
CA GLU A 167 -5.80 13.08 -12.68
C GLU A 167 -6.28 12.54 -14.04
N ARG A 168 -5.41 11.84 -14.78
CA ARG A 168 -5.79 11.21 -16.05
C ARG A 168 -6.78 10.07 -15.88
N MET A 169 -6.62 9.23 -14.85
CA MET A 169 -7.57 8.14 -14.59
C MET A 169 -8.98 8.68 -14.27
N MET A 170 -9.09 9.78 -13.53
CA MET A 170 -10.39 10.44 -13.29
C MET A 170 -11.00 11.01 -14.57
N GLN A 171 -10.20 11.34 -15.58
CA GLN A 171 -10.70 11.85 -16.87
C GLN A 171 -11.03 10.75 -17.87
N GLU A 172 -10.24 9.68 -17.92
CA GLU A 172 -10.32 8.66 -18.97
C GLU A 172 -11.02 7.37 -18.52
N GLN A 173 -11.12 7.15 -17.21
CA GLN A 173 -11.66 5.93 -16.60
C GLN A 173 -12.73 6.25 -15.54
N ALA A 174 -13.38 7.41 -15.65
CA ALA A 174 -14.34 7.91 -14.67
C ALA A 174 -15.50 6.94 -14.43
N GLU A 175 -16.01 6.31 -15.47
CA GLU A 175 -17.11 5.33 -15.39
C GLU A 175 -16.71 4.09 -14.59
N PHE A 176 -15.45 3.65 -14.73
CA PHE A 176 -14.91 2.55 -13.92
C PHE A 176 -14.70 2.99 -12.47
N LEU A 177 -14.32 4.25 -12.25
CA LEU A 177 -14.23 4.83 -10.92
C LEU A 177 -15.60 4.83 -10.22
N ILE A 178 -16.64 5.36 -10.87
CA ILE A 178 -18.02 5.36 -10.34
C ILE A 178 -18.50 3.94 -10.07
N GLY A 179 -18.27 3.00 -11.00
CA GLY A 179 -18.61 1.59 -10.79
C GLY A 179 -17.92 0.98 -9.56
N GLY A 180 -16.63 1.31 -9.34
CA GLY A 180 -15.88 0.87 -8.18
C GLY A 180 -16.39 1.49 -6.87
N ILE A 181 -16.78 2.75 -6.92
CA ILE A 181 -17.41 3.48 -5.80
C ILE A 181 -18.71 2.79 -5.39
N ARG A 182 -19.59 2.46 -6.34
CA ARG A 182 -20.86 1.78 -6.06
C ARG A 182 -20.64 0.41 -5.38
N TYR A 183 -19.66 -0.37 -5.83
CA TYR A 183 -19.31 -1.63 -5.15
C TYR A 183 -18.77 -1.40 -3.73
N LEU A 184 -17.94 -0.37 -3.52
CA LEU A 184 -17.47 -0.01 -2.19
C LEU A 184 -18.60 0.45 -1.27
N GLN A 185 -19.54 1.24 -1.78
CA GLN A 185 -20.73 1.68 -1.05
C GLN A 185 -21.57 0.47 -0.64
N GLN A 186 -21.83 -0.47 -1.56
CA GLN A 186 -22.54 -1.72 -1.26
C GLN A 186 -21.82 -2.58 -0.22
N LEU A 187 -20.49 -2.66 -0.28
CA LEU A 187 -19.69 -3.45 0.68
C LEU A 187 -19.68 -2.84 2.08
N THR A 188 -19.71 -1.51 2.17
CA THR A 188 -19.51 -0.79 3.43
C THR A 188 -20.77 -0.22 4.03
N ASN A 189 -21.88 -0.24 3.28
CA ASN A 189 -23.13 0.48 3.58
C ASN A 189 -22.90 1.97 3.86
N ALA A 190 -21.90 2.57 3.20
CA ALA A 190 -21.61 3.99 3.34
C ALA A 190 -22.81 4.84 2.92
N ARG A 191 -23.28 5.70 3.82
CA ARG A 191 -24.46 6.55 3.58
C ARG A 191 -24.18 7.65 2.58
N GLN A 192 -23.01 8.27 2.67
CA GLN A 192 -22.59 9.34 1.78
C GLN A 192 -21.20 9.05 1.22
N VAL A 193 -20.99 9.39 -0.04
CA VAL A 193 -19.71 9.30 -0.73
C VAL A 193 -19.24 10.69 -1.15
N TYR A 194 -17.97 10.99 -0.88
CA TYR A 194 -17.33 12.21 -1.35
C TYR A 194 -16.15 11.89 -2.26
N ILE A 195 -16.08 12.53 -3.43
CA ILE A 195 -14.91 12.46 -4.32
C ILE A 195 -14.13 13.78 -4.17
N GLY A 196 -13.04 13.73 -3.38
CA GLY A 196 -12.21 14.90 -3.13
C GLY A 196 -11.15 15.08 -4.21
N ILE A 197 -11.19 16.20 -4.93
CA ILE A 197 -10.31 16.52 -6.05
C ILE A 197 -9.78 17.94 -5.89
N GLU A 198 -8.47 18.16 -6.07
CA GLU A 198 -7.91 19.52 -6.02
C GLU A 198 -8.46 20.43 -7.13
N ASP A 199 -8.70 21.69 -6.78
CA ASP A 199 -9.25 22.74 -7.65
C ASP A 199 -8.40 23.02 -8.90
N ASN A 200 -7.13 22.62 -8.92
CA ASN A 200 -6.26 22.69 -10.10
C ASN A 200 -6.51 21.59 -11.14
N LYS A 201 -7.47 20.66 -10.94
CA LYS A 201 -7.83 19.55 -11.85
C LYS A 201 -9.22 19.71 -12.45
N ARG A 202 -9.48 20.86 -13.06
CA ARG A 202 -10.80 21.27 -13.56
C ARG A 202 -11.50 20.22 -14.43
N GLU A 203 -10.80 19.58 -15.36
CA GLU A 203 -11.42 18.58 -16.25
C GLU A 203 -11.89 17.33 -15.50
N ALA A 204 -11.13 16.86 -14.51
CA ALA A 204 -11.53 15.75 -13.66
C ALA A 204 -12.76 16.13 -12.79
N LEU A 205 -12.74 17.33 -12.22
CA LEU A 205 -13.86 17.88 -11.44
C LEU A 205 -15.15 17.92 -12.27
N LEU A 206 -15.12 18.54 -13.44
CA LEU A 206 -16.30 18.70 -14.29
C LEU A 206 -16.83 17.36 -14.81
N ARG A 207 -15.93 16.45 -15.20
CA ARG A 207 -16.33 15.13 -15.70
C ARG A 207 -17.03 14.32 -14.61
N LEU A 208 -16.46 14.27 -13.42
CA LEU A 208 -17.03 13.50 -12.32
C LEU A 208 -18.29 14.13 -11.76
N ASP A 209 -18.37 15.47 -11.70
CA ASP A 209 -19.58 16.18 -11.25
C ASP A 209 -20.76 15.82 -12.16
N ARG A 210 -20.55 15.85 -13.49
CA ARG A 210 -21.57 15.43 -14.46
C ARG A 210 -22.00 13.98 -14.30
N LEU A 211 -21.05 13.06 -14.08
CA LEU A 211 -21.36 11.63 -13.90
C LEU A 211 -22.07 11.33 -12.57
N CYS A 212 -22.04 12.25 -11.61
CA CYS A 212 -22.70 12.10 -10.32
C CYS A 212 -24.05 12.83 -10.25
N GLU A 213 -24.52 13.50 -11.33
CA GLU A 213 -25.81 14.20 -11.33
C GLU A 213 -27.00 13.27 -10.98
N ASP A 214 -26.93 12.01 -11.40
CA ASP A 214 -27.95 10.98 -11.12
C ASP A 214 -27.63 10.13 -9.86
N GLU A 215 -26.58 10.47 -9.11
CA GLU A 215 -26.11 9.72 -7.95
C GLU A 215 -26.35 10.52 -6.66
N PRO A 216 -27.52 10.36 -5.99
CA PRO A 216 -27.94 11.24 -4.90
C PRO A 216 -27.00 11.22 -3.68
N ASP A 217 -26.26 10.12 -3.50
CA ASP A 217 -25.37 9.91 -2.35
C ASP A 217 -23.89 10.10 -2.71
N ILE A 218 -23.56 10.56 -3.93
CA ILE A 218 -22.18 10.74 -4.39
C ILE A 218 -21.93 12.19 -4.78
N GLU A 219 -21.05 12.88 -4.06
CA GLU A 219 -20.77 14.29 -4.29
C GLU A 219 -19.29 14.54 -4.60
N VAL A 220 -19.03 15.39 -5.59
CA VAL A 220 -17.68 15.87 -5.90
C VAL A 220 -17.36 17.09 -5.05
N VAL A 221 -16.22 17.05 -4.34
CA VAL A 221 -15.74 18.12 -3.46
C VAL A 221 -14.45 18.71 -4.04
N ALA A 222 -14.50 19.99 -4.39
CA ALA A 222 -13.32 20.75 -4.79
C ALA A 222 -12.46 21.09 -3.56
N LEU A 223 -11.23 20.58 -3.54
CA LEU A 223 -10.26 20.75 -2.48
C LEU A 223 -9.25 21.86 -2.84
N PRO A 224 -8.69 22.58 -1.85
CA PRO A 224 -7.63 23.53 -2.14
C PRO A 224 -6.36 22.81 -2.62
N SER A 225 -5.73 23.32 -3.67
CA SER A 225 -4.42 22.84 -4.17
C SER A 225 -3.28 23.11 -3.17
N LEU A 226 -3.13 22.23 -2.19
CA LEU A 226 -2.24 22.39 -1.05
C LEU A 226 -1.59 21.05 -0.74
N TYR A 227 -0.27 20.97 -0.67
CA TYR A 227 0.39 19.74 -0.29
C TYR A 227 0.50 19.64 1.25
N PRO A 228 0.16 18.50 1.90
CA PRO A 228 -0.23 17.21 1.33
C PRO A 228 -1.75 16.91 1.41
N MET A 229 -2.59 17.56 0.60
CA MET A 229 -4.05 17.32 0.57
C MET A 229 -4.42 15.86 0.30
N GLY A 230 -3.56 15.12 -0.42
CA GLY A 230 -3.72 13.69 -0.66
C GLY A 230 -3.49 12.80 0.57
N SER A 231 -3.10 13.33 1.72
CA SER A 231 -3.07 12.57 2.98
C SER A 231 -4.48 12.32 3.49
N ALA A 232 -4.75 11.09 3.96
CA ALA A 232 -6.07 10.74 4.48
C ALA A 232 -6.53 11.66 5.62
N LYS A 233 -5.63 12.12 6.50
CA LYS A 233 -5.99 13.01 7.61
C LYS A 233 -6.46 14.38 7.12
N GLN A 234 -5.69 14.99 6.23
CA GLN A 234 -5.97 16.31 5.66
C GLN A 234 -7.22 16.26 4.78
N LEU A 235 -7.37 15.20 3.97
CA LEU A 235 -8.54 15.01 3.14
C LEU A 235 -9.82 14.85 3.97
N ILE A 236 -9.78 14.03 5.04
CA ILE A 236 -10.94 13.85 5.93
C ILE A 236 -11.29 15.18 6.57
N GLU A 237 -10.32 15.91 7.13
CA GLU A 237 -10.56 17.22 7.72
C GLU A 237 -11.17 18.21 6.71
N ALA A 238 -10.63 18.29 5.50
CA ALA A 238 -11.15 19.19 4.46
C ALA A 238 -12.61 18.88 4.06
N VAL A 239 -12.96 17.59 4.00
CA VAL A 239 -14.29 17.13 3.55
C VAL A 239 -15.31 17.12 4.68
N THR A 240 -14.94 16.74 5.90
CA THR A 240 -15.87 16.52 7.02
C THR A 240 -15.74 17.56 8.14
N GLY A 241 -14.69 18.39 8.12
CA GLY A 241 -14.34 19.27 9.23
C GLY A 241 -13.78 18.54 10.46
N GLN A 242 -13.63 17.22 10.42
CA GLN A 242 -13.21 16.41 11.56
C GLN A 242 -11.74 16.00 11.44
N GLN A 243 -10.99 16.18 12.52
CA GLN A 243 -9.63 15.65 12.63
C GLN A 243 -9.62 14.24 13.22
N ILE A 244 -8.74 13.38 12.71
CA ILE A 244 -8.54 12.03 13.27
C ILE A 244 -7.62 12.14 14.49
N PRO A 245 -8.09 11.76 15.70
CA PRO A 245 -7.25 11.72 16.89
C PRO A 245 -6.06 10.78 16.72
N GLN A 246 -4.93 11.06 17.39
CA GLN A 246 -3.69 10.27 17.24
C GLN A 246 -3.88 8.76 17.48
N ASN A 247 -4.77 8.38 18.40
CA ASN A 247 -4.98 6.99 18.81
C ASN A 247 -6.16 6.30 18.09
N LYS A 248 -6.78 6.96 17.11
CA LYS A 248 -7.89 6.41 16.34
C LYS A 248 -7.53 6.30 14.86
N ARG A 249 -8.20 5.37 14.17
CA ARG A 249 -8.16 5.23 12.72
C ARG A 249 -9.45 5.81 12.12
N SER A 250 -9.39 6.16 10.83
CA SER A 250 -10.56 6.72 10.14
C SER A 250 -11.84 5.88 10.25
N PRO A 251 -11.81 4.52 10.19
CA PRO A 251 -13.04 3.74 10.28
C PRO A 251 -13.70 3.80 11.66
N GLU A 252 -12.92 4.04 12.72
CA GLU A 252 -13.45 4.24 14.08
C GLU A 252 -14.22 5.57 14.21
N MET A 253 -14.05 6.47 13.24
CA MET A 253 -14.81 7.71 13.09
C MET A 253 -15.92 7.58 12.02
N GLY A 254 -16.17 6.36 11.52
CA GLY A 254 -17.12 6.10 10.46
C GLY A 254 -16.68 6.60 9.08
N VAL A 255 -15.37 6.71 8.83
CA VAL A 255 -14.81 7.18 7.55
C VAL A 255 -13.88 6.16 6.92
N LEU A 256 -14.16 5.77 5.67
CA LEU A 256 -13.24 4.99 4.85
C LEU A 256 -12.72 5.85 3.70
N VAL A 257 -11.39 5.98 3.58
CA VAL A 257 -10.77 6.67 2.44
C VAL A 257 -10.24 5.65 1.44
N GLN A 258 -10.47 5.81 0.14
CA GLN A 258 -9.86 4.99 -0.91
C GLN A 258 -9.29 5.83 -2.06
N ASN A 259 -8.17 5.40 -2.65
CA ASN A 259 -7.56 6.08 -3.79
C ASN A 259 -8.32 5.76 -5.10
N VAL A 260 -8.31 6.69 -6.05
CA VAL A 260 -8.91 6.57 -7.39
C VAL A 260 -8.52 5.26 -8.08
N GLY A 261 -7.22 5.00 -8.23
CA GLY A 261 -6.74 3.80 -8.90
C GLY A 261 -7.21 2.52 -8.19
N THR A 262 -7.24 2.52 -6.85
CA THR A 262 -7.71 1.38 -6.07
C THR A 262 -9.20 1.09 -6.34
N CYS A 263 -10.04 2.11 -6.49
CA CYS A 263 -11.45 1.95 -6.80
C CYS A 263 -11.67 1.39 -8.21
N ILE A 264 -10.93 1.89 -9.19
CA ILE A 264 -10.96 1.38 -10.56
C ILE A 264 -10.55 -0.10 -10.60
N ALA A 265 -9.48 -0.48 -9.88
CA ALA A 265 -9.05 -1.87 -9.80
C ALA A 265 -10.10 -2.77 -9.14
N ILE A 266 -10.83 -2.28 -8.12
CA ILE A 266 -11.94 -3.00 -7.49
C ILE A 266 -13.05 -3.27 -8.50
N PHE A 267 -13.42 -2.27 -9.30
CA PHE A 267 -14.40 -2.45 -10.37
C PHE A 267 -13.98 -3.55 -11.35
N GLN A 268 -12.72 -3.51 -11.81
CA GLN A 268 -12.19 -4.51 -12.75
C GLN A 268 -12.18 -5.92 -12.15
N ALA A 269 -11.82 -6.06 -10.88
CA ALA A 269 -11.81 -7.35 -10.19
C ALA A 269 -13.22 -7.95 -10.05
N ILE A 270 -14.21 -7.13 -9.68
CA ILE A 270 -15.58 -7.62 -9.45
C ILE A 270 -16.30 -7.85 -10.78
N ARG A 271 -16.28 -6.84 -11.67
CA ARG A 271 -17.04 -6.84 -12.92
C ARG A 271 -16.43 -7.73 -13.99
N PHE A 272 -15.12 -7.63 -14.19
CA PHE A 272 -14.42 -8.31 -15.28
C PHE A 272 -13.59 -9.51 -14.83
N ARG A 273 -13.52 -9.77 -13.51
CA ARG A 273 -12.74 -10.87 -12.93
C ARG A 273 -11.26 -10.77 -13.28
N GLN A 274 -10.76 -9.53 -13.36
CA GLN A 274 -9.38 -9.24 -13.73
C GLN A 274 -8.53 -8.94 -12.50
N PRO A 275 -7.37 -9.59 -12.33
CA PRO A 275 -6.42 -9.24 -11.28
C PRO A 275 -5.64 -7.95 -11.60
N LEU A 276 -5.09 -7.32 -10.56
CA LEU A 276 -4.22 -6.15 -10.71
C LEU A 276 -2.88 -6.56 -11.30
N THR A 277 -2.74 -6.33 -12.59
CA THR A 277 -1.56 -6.70 -13.40
C THR A 277 -0.83 -5.49 -14.00
N HIS A 278 -1.51 -4.35 -14.06
CA HIS A 278 -1.00 -3.13 -14.68
C HIS A 278 -1.20 -1.94 -13.74
N ARG A 279 -0.35 -0.92 -13.87
CA ARG A 279 -0.48 0.36 -13.19
C ARG A 279 -0.37 1.50 -14.19
N VAL A 280 -1.28 2.47 -14.10
CA VAL A 280 -1.07 3.78 -14.72
C VAL A 280 -0.01 4.52 -13.91
N ILE A 281 1.07 4.98 -14.54
CA ILE A 281 2.12 5.78 -13.90
C ILE A 281 2.38 7.04 -14.71
N THR A 282 2.87 8.09 -14.06
CA THR A 282 3.39 9.29 -14.73
C THR A 282 4.90 9.20 -14.92
N VAL A 283 5.38 9.35 -16.14
CA VAL A 283 6.81 9.52 -16.44
C VAL A 283 7.06 10.99 -16.76
N SER A 284 7.91 11.66 -15.99
CA SER A 284 8.08 13.11 -16.09
C SER A 284 9.50 13.57 -15.67
N GLY A 285 9.73 14.88 -15.67
CA GLY A 285 11.05 15.49 -15.51
C GLY A 285 11.67 15.92 -16.85
N ARG A 286 12.65 16.82 -16.82
CA ARG A 286 13.24 17.39 -18.05
C ARG A 286 14.24 16.47 -18.74
N ALA A 287 14.71 15.41 -18.07
CA ALA A 287 15.69 14.49 -18.65
C ALA A 287 15.07 13.44 -19.60
N VAL A 288 13.74 13.29 -19.65
CA VAL A 288 13.06 12.34 -20.55
C VAL A 288 12.64 13.00 -21.88
N GLU A 289 12.74 12.27 -22.98
CA GLU A 289 12.36 12.76 -24.30
C GLU A 289 10.85 13.04 -24.37
N GLU A 290 10.04 12.04 -24.07
CA GLU A 290 8.58 12.10 -24.17
C GLU A 290 7.94 11.82 -22.80
N PRO A 291 7.76 12.85 -21.94
CA PRO A 291 7.03 12.68 -20.69
C PRO A 291 5.57 12.28 -20.99
N GLY A 292 4.89 11.60 -20.06
CA GLY A 292 3.50 11.22 -20.26
C GLY A 292 2.96 10.28 -19.21
N ASN A 293 1.73 9.80 -19.44
CA ASN A 293 1.08 8.82 -18.56
C ASN A 293 1.01 7.48 -19.28
N LEU A 294 1.43 6.41 -18.61
CA LEU A 294 1.57 5.08 -19.19
C LEU A 294 0.79 4.05 -18.39
N LEU A 295 0.01 3.20 -19.06
CA LEU A 295 -0.48 1.95 -18.49
C LEU A 295 0.59 0.88 -18.65
N VAL A 296 1.26 0.53 -17.55
CA VAL A 296 2.47 -0.30 -17.53
C VAL A 296 2.21 -1.65 -16.85
N PRO A 297 2.65 -2.77 -17.44
CA PRO A 297 2.68 -4.07 -16.76
C PRO A 297 3.51 -4.01 -15.47
N ILE A 298 2.97 -4.49 -14.36
CA ILE A 298 3.71 -4.52 -13.09
C ILE A 298 4.93 -5.42 -13.26
N GLY A 299 6.09 -5.00 -12.75
CA GLY A 299 7.36 -5.68 -12.93
C GLY A 299 8.18 -5.20 -14.13
N THR A 300 7.68 -4.23 -14.91
CA THR A 300 8.45 -3.62 -15.99
C THR A 300 9.66 -2.86 -15.43
N PRO A 301 10.88 -3.13 -15.92
CA PRO A 301 12.09 -2.38 -15.54
C PRO A 301 12.05 -0.90 -15.98
N ILE A 302 12.74 -0.03 -15.23
CA ILE A 302 12.82 1.41 -15.52
C ILE A 302 13.38 1.68 -16.93
N ASN A 303 14.45 1.00 -17.35
CA ASN A 303 15.05 1.21 -18.68
C ASN A 303 14.06 1.00 -19.84
N THR A 304 13.17 0.00 -19.75
CA THR A 304 12.14 -0.26 -20.76
C THR A 304 11.10 0.86 -20.82
N ILE A 305 10.73 1.42 -19.66
CA ILE A 305 9.81 2.56 -19.58
C ILE A 305 10.45 3.80 -20.21
N ILE A 306 11.73 4.05 -19.91
CA ILE A 306 12.51 5.14 -20.49
C ILE A 306 12.58 5.01 -22.01
N ALA A 307 12.93 3.83 -22.52
CA ALA A 307 12.99 3.56 -23.95
C ALA A 307 11.64 3.82 -24.65
N ALA A 308 10.54 3.40 -24.03
CA ALA A 308 9.20 3.65 -24.56
C ALA A 308 8.76 5.12 -24.49
N CYS A 309 9.47 5.96 -23.75
CA CYS A 309 9.30 7.42 -23.69
C CYS A 309 10.33 8.15 -24.57
N GLY A 310 10.88 7.49 -25.59
CA GLY A 310 11.85 8.10 -26.51
C GLY A 310 13.28 8.20 -25.97
N GLY A 311 13.55 7.65 -24.79
CA GLY A 311 14.88 7.68 -24.18
C GLY A 311 15.13 8.91 -23.30
N LEU A 312 16.41 9.19 -23.06
CA LEU A 312 16.88 10.30 -22.25
C LEU A 312 17.43 11.42 -23.14
N LYS A 313 16.99 12.65 -22.89
CA LYS A 313 17.56 13.89 -23.45
C LYS A 313 18.95 14.19 -22.89
N SER A 314 19.11 13.89 -21.61
CA SER A 314 20.32 14.14 -20.84
C SER A 314 20.41 13.13 -19.71
N THR A 315 21.59 12.96 -19.13
CA THR A 315 21.74 12.15 -17.92
C THR A 315 20.93 12.79 -16.78
N PRO A 316 19.97 12.07 -16.16
CA PRO A 316 19.23 12.60 -15.03
C PRO A 316 20.17 12.74 -13.83
N ALA A 317 20.10 13.88 -13.15
CA ALA A 317 20.79 14.10 -11.88
C ALA A 317 20.15 13.28 -10.75
N ARG A 318 18.85 12.98 -10.86
CA ARG A 318 18.13 12.10 -9.93
C ARG A 318 16.99 11.37 -10.60
N MET A 319 16.88 10.08 -10.32
CA MET A 319 15.68 9.30 -10.66
C MET A 319 14.87 8.99 -9.40
N ILE A 320 13.56 9.16 -9.47
CA ILE A 320 12.66 8.97 -8.33
C ILE A 320 11.47 8.09 -8.75
N LEU A 321 11.19 7.05 -7.97
CA LEU A 321 9.94 6.29 -8.06
C LEU A 321 8.89 6.93 -7.14
N GLY A 322 7.84 7.49 -7.72
CA GLY A 322 6.84 8.33 -7.05
C GLY A 322 7.05 9.82 -7.34
N GLY A 323 6.52 10.69 -6.47
CA GLY A 323 6.71 12.15 -6.56
C GLY A 323 7.97 12.64 -5.83
N PRO A 324 8.36 13.91 -5.99
CA PRO A 324 9.60 14.42 -5.38
C PRO A 324 9.52 14.57 -3.86
N MET A 325 8.33 14.56 -3.26
CA MET A 325 8.16 14.76 -1.82
C MET A 325 8.29 13.45 -1.03
N MET A 326 7.56 12.41 -1.43
CA MET A 326 7.54 11.10 -0.74
C MET A 326 8.14 9.94 -1.56
N GLY A 327 8.54 10.18 -2.80
CA GLY A 327 9.11 9.16 -3.67
C GLY A 327 10.48 8.69 -3.22
N ARG A 328 10.91 7.54 -3.75
CA ARG A 328 12.19 6.92 -3.43
C ARG A 328 13.18 7.16 -4.56
N ALA A 329 14.33 7.76 -4.23
CA ALA A 329 15.43 7.87 -5.18
C ALA A 329 15.99 6.48 -5.51
N THR A 330 16.37 6.28 -6.77
CA THR A 330 17.03 5.06 -7.25
C THR A 330 18.05 5.41 -8.31
N THR A 331 19.11 4.62 -8.41
CA THR A 331 20.11 4.66 -9.49
C THR A 331 20.07 3.39 -10.35
N ASP A 332 19.27 2.40 -9.95
CA ASP A 332 19.15 1.14 -10.65
C ASP A 332 18.10 1.24 -11.76
N LEU A 333 18.57 1.20 -13.00
CA LEU A 333 17.73 1.21 -14.21
C LEU A 333 16.99 -0.12 -14.43
N ASN A 334 17.41 -1.20 -13.77
CA ASN A 334 16.74 -2.50 -13.85
C ASN A 334 15.70 -2.69 -12.75
N ALA A 335 15.60 -1.74 -11.81
CA ALA A 335 14.59 -1.78 -10.77
C ALA A 335 13.18 -1.81 -11.41
N PRO A 336 12.31 -2.75 -11.01
CA PRO A 336 10.99 -2.86 -11.59
C PRO A 336 10.00 -1.90 -10.94
N ILE A 337 8.99 -1.47 -11.71
CA ILE A 337 7.81 -0.84 -11.13
C ILE A 337 6.97 -1.86 -10.36
N THR A 338 6.31 -1.40 -9.31
CA THR A 338 5.45 -2.22 -8.44
C THR A 338 4.03 -1.67 -8.37
N LYS A 339 3.11 -2.39 -7.73
CA LYS A 339 1.74 -1.92 -7.46
C LYS A 339 1.67 -0.53 -6.82
N GLY A 340 2.67 -0.16 -6.00
CA GLY A 340 2.74 1.13 -5.32
C GLY A 340 3.38 2.25 -6.14
N THR A 341 3.87 1.98 -7.35
CA THR A 341 4.52 3.00 -8.18
C THR A 341 3.44 3.89 -8.80
N SER A 342 3.52 5.20 -8.55
CA SER A 342 2.65 6.22 -9.14
C SER A 342 3.32 7.02 -10.25
N GLY A 343 4.66 7.06 -10.26
CA GLY A 343 5.42 7.72 -11.31
C GLY A 343 6.90 7.38 -11.30
N LEU A 344 7.57 7.83 -12.35
CA LEU A 344 9.01 7.81 -12.56
C LEU A 344 9.44 9.23 -12.95
N LEU A 345 10.21 9.88 -12.08
CA LEU A 345 10.75 11.20 -12.35
C LEU A 345 12.22 11.09 -12.75
N LEU A 346 12.57 11.75 -13.85
CA LEU A 346 13.91 11.85 -14.39
C LEU A 346 14.30 13.33 -14.39
N LEU A 347 14.85 13.78 -13.26
CA LEU A 347 15.09 15.20 -13.00
C LEU A 347 16.49 15.62 -13.47
N THR A 348 16.57 16.79 -14.10
CA THR A 348 17.85 17.47 -14.38
C THR A 348 18.35 18.23 -13.15
N GLU A 349 19.61 18.68 -13.17
CA GLU A 349 20.23 19.38 -12.04
C GLU A 349 19.47 20.66 -11.65
N ASP A 350 18.94 21.40 -12.63
CA ASP A 350 18.17 22.63 -12.42
C ASP A 350 16.76 22.40 -11.83
N GLU A 351 16.27 21.16 -11.88
CA GLU A 351 15.01 20.76 -11.24
C GLU A 351 15.20 20.34 -9.77
N ILE A 352 16.44 20.12 -9.36
CA ILE A 352 16.77 19.70 -8.00
C ILE A 352 17.14 20.96 -7.21
N PRO A 353 16.45 21.25 -6.10
CA PRO A 353 16.89 22.31 -5.21
C PRO A 353 18.34 22.03 -4.78
N GLN A 354 19.21 23.02 -4.98
CA GLN A 354 20.64 23.00 -4.61
C GLN A 354 20.94 23.84 -3.35
N PRO A 355 20.46 23.46 -2.16
CA PRO A 355 20.84 24.15 -0.94
C PRO A 355 21.94 23.39 -0.17
N HIS A 356 22.92 24.15 0.30
CA HIS A 356 23.88 23.68 1.29
C HIS A 356 23.23 23.75 2.66
N SER A 357 23.24 22.65 3.41
CA SER A 357 22.68 22.65 4.77
C SER A 357 23.47 23.60 5.67
N SER A 358 22.76 24.37 6.48
CA SER A 358 23.34 25.31 7.44
C SER A 358 22.77 25.11 8.84
N ALA A 359 23.27 25.90 9.80
CA ALA A 359 22.68 25.95 11.14
C ALA A 359 21.21 26.45 11.10
N CYS A 360 20.40 25.96 12.03
CA CYS A 360 19.00 26.36 12.15
C CYS A 360 18.86 27.85 12.51
N LEU A 361 18.04 28.57 11.75
CA LEU A 361 17.73 29.99 12.01
C LEU A 361 16.63 30.22 13.06
N ARG A 362 16.03 29.15 13.61
CA ARG A 362 14.89 29.20 14.56
C ARG A 362 13.69 30.03 14.07
N CYS A 363 13.46 30.09 12.75
CA CYS A 363 12.44 30.93 12.13
C CYS A 363 10.97 30.46 12.27
N GLY A 364 10.69 29.32 12.90
CA GLY A 364 9.32 28.80 13.09
C GLY A 364 8.65 28.18 11.86
N ARG A 365 9.07 28.51 10.62
CA ARG A 365 8.42 28.06 9.37
C ARG A 365 8.10 26.57 9.27
N CYS A 366 8.97 25.71 9.81
CA CYS A 366 8.77 24.26 9.76
C CYS A 366 7.59 23.78 10.62
N VAL A 367 7.27 24.52 11.70
CA VAL A 367 6.11 24.28 12.57
C VAL A 367 4.84 24.70 11.82
N ASP A 368 4.82 25.91 11.26
CA ASP A 368 3.68 26.44 10.50
C ASP A 368 3.34 25.55 9.29
N ALA A 369 4.37 25.06 8.59
CA ALA A 369 4.19 24.19 7.43
C ALA A 369 3.79 22.76 7.80
N CYS A 370 3.91 22.35 9.08
CA CYS A 370 3.62 20.98 9.49
C CYS A 370 2.11 20.74 9.50
N PRO A 371 1.56 19.87 8.63
CA PRO A 371 0.13 19.62 8.59
C PRO A 371 -0.39 18.86 9.82
N MET A 372 0.52 18.37 10.66
CA MET A 372 0.21 17.67 11.91
C MET A 372 0.47 18.54 13.15
N GLY A 373 0.91 19.80 12.98
CA GLY A 373 1.25 20.70 14.08
C GLY A 373 2.39 20.20 14.97
N LEU A 374 3.31 19.39 14.41
CA LEU A 374 4.44 18.84 15.17
C LEU A 374 5.55 19.91 15.37
N PRO A 375 6.50 19.67 16.30
CA PRO A 375 7.68 20.53 16.48
C PRO A 375 8.95 19.94 15.82
N PRO A 376 9.18 20.09 14.49
CA PRO A 376 10.30 19.46 13.78
C PRO A 376 11.68 19.69 14.38
N LEU A 377 11.98 20.91 14.85
CA LEU A 377 13.31 21.22 15.37
C LEU A 377 13.60 20.47 16.68
N ALA A 378 12.62 20.39 17.58
CA ALA A 378 12.76 19.65 18.83
C ALA A 378 12.91 18.14 18.56
N MET A 379 12.07 17.60 17.66
CA MET A 379 12.18 16.20 17.23
C MET A 379 13.55 15.89 16.62
N LEU A 380 14.08 16.79 15.77
CA LEU A 380 15.42 16.63 15.19
C LEU A 380 16.50 16.63 16.27
N ALA A 381 16.39 17.50 17.29
CA ALA A 381 17.36 17.57 18.37
C ALA A 381 17.44 16.26 19.15
N GLU A 382 16.30 15.68 19.54
CA GLU A 382 16.24 14.37 20.22
C GLU A 382 16.77 13.24 19.34
N LEU A 383 16.43 13.23 18.05
CA LEU A 383 16.89 12.20 17.11
C LEU A 383 18.40 12.24 16.84
N LYS A 384 19.02 13.42 16.90
CA LYS A 384 20.48 13.56 16.72
C LYS A 384 21.30 12.96 17.86
N ILE A 385 20.68 12.73 19.02
CA ILE A 385 21.30 12.13 20.20
C ILE A 385 20.65 10.77 20.55
N ASP A 386 20.02 10.13 19.56
CA ASP A 386 19.38 8.81 19.67
C ASP A 386 18.28 8.69 20.74
N GLN A 387 17.67 9.81 21.16
CA GLN A 387 16.57 9.83 22.13
C GLN A 387 15.22 9.54 21.46
N LEU A 388 15.06 8.30 20.98
CA LEU A 388 13.88 7.85 20.23
C LEU A 388 12.57 7.95 21.03
N ASN A 389 12.60 7.67 22.33
CA ASN A 389 11.43 7.78 23.20
C ASN A 389 10.96 9.23 23.33
N ASN A 390 11.88 10.18 23.56
CA ASN A 390 11.54 11.60 23.62
C ASN A 390 10.98 12.09 22.28
N ALA A 391 11.59 11.70 21.15
CA ALA A 391 11.08 12.02 19.82
C ALA A 391 9.68 11.44 19.57
N ARG A 392 9.41 10.21 20.07
CA ARG A 392 8.07 9.59 20.03
C ARG A 392 7.06 10.42 20.82
N ASP A 393 7.43 10.87 22.01
CA ASP A 393 6.55 11.65 22.90
C ASP A 393 6.27 13.04 22.32
N LEU A 394 7.20 13.60 21.53
CA LEU A 394 6.99 14.79 20.69
C LEU A 394 6.12 14.54 19.45
N GLY A 395 5.66 13.31 19.22
CA GLY A 395 4.72 12.97 18.15
C GLY A 395 5.34 12.42 16.87
N LEU A 396 6.57 11.89 16.90
CA LEU A 396 7.24 11.32 15.72
C LEU A 396 6.40 10.29 14.96
N ASN A 397 5.62 9.45 15.66
CA ASN A 397 4.73 8.46 15.03
C ASN A 397 3.56 9.09 14.25
N SER A 398 3.23 10.36 14.53
CA SER A 398 2.20 11.11 13.82
C SER A 398 2.75 11.80 12.56
N CYS A 399 4.07 11.86 12.38
CA CYS A 399 4.68 12.47 11.21
C CYS A 399 4.30 11.72 9.92
N LEU A 400 3.83 12.44 8.92
CA LEU A 400 3.41 11.90 7.62
C LEU A 400 4.59 11.59 6.69
N LEU A 401 5.81 12.00 7.05
CA LEU A 401 6.99 11.99 6.18
C LEU A 401 6.79 12.76 4.86
N CYS A 402 5.90 13.77 4.87
CA CYS A 402 5.54 14.54 3.69
C CYS A 402 6.60 15.54 3.21
N GLY A 403 7.62 15.83 4.01
CA GLY A 403 8.67 16.76 3.57
C GLY A 403 8.32 18.25 3.60
N SER A 404 7.09 18.67 3.93
CA SER A 404 6.70 20.09 3.98
C SER A 404 7.63 20.93 4.84
N CYS A 405 8.03 20.41 6.01
CA CYS A 405 8.96 21.08 6.92
C CYS A 405 10.37 21.24 6.35
N SER A 406 10.86 20.25 5.59
CA SER A 406 12.17 20.29 4.92
C SER A 406 12.14 21.27 3.75
N TRP A 407 11.04 21.30 3.00
CA TRP A 407 10.87 22.16 1.83
C TRP A 407 10.86 23.66 2.19
N VAL A 408 10.18 24.06 3.28
CA VAL A 408 10.17 25.47 3.71
C VAL A 408 11.43 25.91 4.45
N CYS A 409 12.32 24.98 4.81
CA CYS A 409 13.44 25.27 5.70
C CYS A 409 14.52 26.07 4.96
N PRO A 410 14.81 27.33 5.30
CA PRO A 410 15.86 28.10 4.63
C PRO A 410 17.27 27.56 4.93
N ALA A 411 17.43 26.86 6.07
CA ALA A 411 18.69 26.23 6.46
C ALA A 411 18.87 24.82 5.89
N VAL A 412 17.84 24.31 5.19
CA VAL A 412 17.81 22.99 4.56
C VAL A 412 18.33 21.89 5.47
N LEU A 413 17.72 21.84 6.65
CA LEU A 413 17.95 20.77 7.60
C LEU A 413 17.35 19.48 7.04
N PRO A 414 18.03 18.32 7.18
CA PRO A 414 17.54 17.03 6.70
C PRO A 414 16.44 16.45 7.60
N LEU A 415 15.40 17.23 7.90
CA LEU A 415 14.36 16.89 8.89
C LEU A 415 13.67 15.56 8.55
N THR A 416 13.20 15.43 7.32
CA THR A 416 12.45 14.23 6.88
C THR A 416 13.28 12.97 6.89
N GLN A 417 14.57 13.05 6.56
CA GLN A 417 15.50 11.92 6.60
C GLN A 417 15.66 11.41 8.04
N PHE A 418 15.86 12.32 9.01
CA PHE A 418 15.92 11.94 10.42
C PHE A 418 14.57 11.39 10.93
N PHE A 419 13.45 11.97 10.52
CA PHE A 419 12.13 11.47 10.95
C PHE A 419 11.81 10.09 10.39
N ASP A 420 12.13 9.83 9.12
CA ASP A 420 11.97 8.52 8.52
C ASP A 420 12.85 7.50 9.25
N TRP A 421 14.13 7.81 9.44
CA TRP A 421 15.05 6.98 10.21
C TRP A 421 14.50 6.69 11.62
N GLY A 422 14.06 7.70 12.36
CA GLY A 422 13.54 7.53 13.72
C GLY A 422 12.26 6.67 13.76
N GLN A 423 11.33 6.86 12.81
CA GLN A 423 10.17 5.98 12.68
C GLN A 423 10.56 4.54 12.34
N GLN A 424 11.59 4.33 11.52
CA GLN A 424 12.09 3.00 11.23
C GLN A 424 12.70 2.34 12.47
N GLN A 425 13.47 3.07 13.28
CA GLN A 425 14.02 2.53 14.54
C GLN A 425 12.92 2.13 15.52
N LEU A 426 11.92 3.00 15.74
CA LEU A 426 10.77 2.68 16.60
C LEU A 426 10.01 1.44 16.10
N ARG A 427 9.88 1.25 14.78
CA ARG A 427 9.26 0.04 14.21
C ARG A 427 10.11 -1.20 14.46
N LEU A 428 11.44 -1.09 14.42
CA LEU A 428 12.36 -2.20 14.70
C LEU A 428 12.30 -2.60 16.18
N GLU A 429 12.29 -1.63 17.10
CA GLU A 429 12.09 -1.85 18.53
C GLU A 429 10.76 -2.55 18.80
N GLN A 430 9.65 -2.01 18.26
CA GLN A 430 8.34 -2.62 18.42
C GLN A 430 8.27 -4.05 17.88
N ARG A 431 8.96 -4.33 16.76
CA ARG A 431 9.04 -5.70 16.20
C ARG A 431 9.82 -6.64 17.13
N ARG A 432 10.92 -6.17 17.72
CA ARG A 432 11.71 -6.93 18.71
C ARG A 432 10.88 -7.23 19.94
N ASP A 433 10.20 -6.24 20.49
CA ASP A 433 9.34 -6.38 21.67
C ASP A 433 8.18 -7.35 21.40
N ASN A 434 7.49 -7.18 20.27
CA ASN A 434 6.42 -8.10 19.86
C ASN A 434 6.93 -9.54 19.68
N LYS A 435 8.16 -9.72 19.19
CA LYS A 435 8.78 -11.05 19.04
C LYS A 435 9.11 -11.66 20.40
N MET A 436 9.66 -10.87 21.33
CA MET A 436 9.95 -11.30 22.70
C MET A 436 8.69 -11.67 23.45
N GLN A 437 7.65 -10.83 23.40
CA GLN A 437 6.35 -11.10 24.02
C GLN A 437 5.70 -12.37 23.46
N ARG A 438 5.74 -12.58 22.13
CA ARG A 438 5.23 -13.81 21.50
C ARG A 438 6.02 -15.04 21.92
N ALA A 439 7.35 -14.95 21.98
CA ALA A 439 8.20 -16.05 22.43
C ALA A 439 7.92 -16.40 23.90
N GLY A 440 7.76 -15.40 24.77
CA GLY A 440 7.36 -15.58 26.16
C GLY A 440 5.98 -16.25 26.29
N ALA A 441 4.97 -15.74 25.58
CA ALA A 441 3.64 -16.32 25.57
C ALA A 441 3.61 -17.78 25.05
N ASN A 442 4.39 -18.09 24.01
CA ASN A 442 4.52 -19.45 23.49
C ASN A 442 5.23 -20.38 24.49
N SER A 443 6.24 -19.88 25.21
CA SER A 443 6.93 -20.62 26.28
C SER A 443 5.97 -20.95 27.43
N LEU A 444 5.19 -19.99 27.89
CA LEU A 444 4.15 -20.17 28.91
C LEU A 444 3.11 -21.22 28.46
N ARG A 445 2.55 -21.08 27.25
CA ARG A 445 1.60 -22.07 26.70
C ARG A 445 2.20 -23.48 26.62
N ARG A 446 3.49 -23.59 26.29
CA ARG A 446 4.20 -24.88 26.27
C ARG A 446 4.35 -25.45 27.68
N GLN A 447 4.70 -24.63 28.67
CA GLN A 447 4.81 -25.05 30.07
C GLN A 447 3.45 -25.51 30.61
N GLU A 448 2.38 -24.77 30.36
CA GLU A 448 1.01 -25.14 30.74
C GLU A 448 0.58 -26.47 30.11
N ARG A 449 0.87 -26.67 28.81
CA ARG A 449 0.59 -27.95 28.13
C ARG A 449 1.34 -29.11 28.78
N LEU A 450 2.64 -28.95 29.03
CA LEU A 450 3.47 -29.98 29.67
C LEU A 450 3.00 -30.29 31.10
N ALA A 451 2.57 -29.28 31.86
CA ALA A 451 2.02 -29.45 33.20
C ALA A 451 0.70 -30.23 33.18
N ARG A 452 -0.21 -29.92 32.25
CA ARG A 452 -1.45 -30.69 32.06
C ARG A 452 -1.17 -32.14 31.70
N GLU A 453 -0.29 -32.38 30.73
CA GLU A 453 0.12 -33.73 30.33
C GLU A 453 0.78 -34.50 31.51
N ALA A 454 1.52 -33.81 32.39
CA ALA A 454 2.12 -34.41 33.57
C ALA A 454 1.07 -34.80 34.63
N VAL A 455 0.08 -33.94 34.88
CA VAL A 455 -1.04 -34.21 35.78
C VAL A 455 -1.87 -35.39 35.26
N GLU A 456 -2.20 -35.41 33.97
CA GLU A 456 -2.93 -36.51 33.34
C GLU A 456 -2.15 -37.83 33.43
N LYS A 457 -0.84 -37.82 33.17
CA LYS A 457 0.03 -39.00 33.32
C LYS A 457 0.14 -39.47 34.77
N ALA A 458 0.19 -38.55 35.74
CA ALA A 458 0.22 -38.88 37.16
C ALA A 458 -1.10 -39.50 37.62
N ALA A 459 -2.24 -38.92 37.22
CA ALA A 459 -3.57 -39.46 37.49
C ALA A 459 -3.75 -40.86 36.87
N ALA A 460 -3.31 -41.05 35.62
CA ALA A 460 -3.36 -42.36 34.94
C ALA A 460 -2.45 -43.41 35.61
N LYS A 461 -1.33 -43.00 36.21
CA LYS A 461 -0.47 -43.91 37.01
C LYS A 461 -1.09 -44.25 38.37
N ALA A 462 -1.73 -43.29 39.04
CA ALA A 462 -2.41 -43.51 40.31
C ALA A 462 -3.67 -44.39 40.18
N ALA A 463 -4.33 -44.34 39.02
CA ALA A 463 -5.51 -45.15 38.71
C ALA A 463 -5.19 -46.62 38.34
N LYS A 464 -3.90 -47.02 38.26
CA LYS A 464 -3.54 -48.43 38.04
C LYS A 464 -3.59 -49.21 39.37
N PRO A 465 -4.43 -50.25 39.50
CA PRO A 465 -4.51 -51.01 40.75
C PRO A 465 -3.21 -51.78 41.01
N SER A 466 -2.70 -51.70 42.25
CA SER A 466 -1.55 -52.49 42.68
C SER A 466 -1.91 -53.98 42.65
N ARG A 467 -1.35 -54.75 41.71
CA ARG A 467 -1.41 -56.23 41.77
C ARG A 467 -0.61 -56.69 42.98
N ARG A 468 -1.28 -56.86 44.13
CA ARG A 468 -0.80 -57.72 45.22
C ARG A 468 -0.75 -59.15 44.66
N ARG A 469 0.46 -59.72 44.59
CA ARG A 469 0.70 -61.14 44.32
C ARG A 469 0.10 -61.95 45.47
N ASN A 470 -1.03 -62.61 45.22
CA ASN A 470 -1.43 -63.79 46.00
C ASN A 470 -0.72 -64.99 45.39
N VAL A 471 0.24 -65.57 46.12
CA VAL A 471 0.78 -66.90 45.85
C VAL A 471 -0.10 -67.87 46.63
N ALA A 472 -0.79 -68.77 45.94
CA ALA A 472 -1.45 -69.93 46.51
C ALA A 472 -0.66 -71.20 46.11
N PRO A 473 -0.63 -72.24 46.95
CA PRO A 473 0.37 -73.31 46.90
C PRO A 473 -0.01 -74.48 45.97
N ASP A 474 1.02 -75.18 45.50
CA ASP A 474 0.98 -76.36 44.64
C ASP A 474 0.17 -77.53 45.22
N ALA A 475 -0.53 -78.24 44.33
CA ALA A 475 -0.97 -79.62 44.54
C ALA A 475 -0.86 -80.41 43.21
N PRO A 476 -0.54 -81.72 43.25
CA PRO A 476 0.22 -82.40 42.21
C PRO A 476 -0.63 -83.18 41.20
N MET A 477 0.02 -83.54 40.09
CA MET A 477 -0.47 -84.42 39.03
C MET A 477 -0.74 -85.85 39.50
N GLU A 478 -1.83 -86.44 39.02
CA GLU A 478 -1.94 -87.87 38.72
C GLU A 478 -3.13 -88.11 37.76
N GLY A 479 -2.97 -89.05 36.81
CA GLY A 479 -4.11 -89.75 36.20
C GLY A 479 -4.21 -89.72 34.68
N SER A 480 -3.62 -90.73 34.05
CA SER A 480 -3.70 -91.11 32.63
C SER A 480 -4.95 -91.95 32.29
N ALA A 481 -5.21 -92.08 30.98
CA ALA A 481 -6.09 -93.02 30.24
C ALA A 481 -7.55 -92.55 30.08
N CYS A 482 -8.11 -92.40 28.87
CA CYS A 482 -8.12 -93.27 27.69
C CYS A 482 -8.40 -92.45 26.42
#